data_AF-A0A2S9GL76-F1
#
_entry.id   AF-A0A2S9GL76-F1
#
_cell.length_a   1.000
_cell.length_b   1.000
_cell.length_c   1.000
_cell.angle_alpha   90.00
_cell.angle_beta   90.00
_cell.angle_gamma   90.00
#
_symmetry.space_group_name_H-M   'P 1'
#
loop_
_entity.id
_entity.type
_entity.pdbx_description
1 polymer ?
#
loop_
_entity_poly.entity_id
_entity_poly.type
_entity_poly.pdbx_seq_one_letter_code
_entity_poly.pdbx_strand_id
1 'polypeptide(L)'
;TLSNTYYRTFNKPHVQLETAGIERIEADGIVSKDGTKRTIDTLVLCTGFDLWEANIPAIEIIGRDARNLGKWWRDNGFQAY
;
A
#
# COMPACT_ATOMS: atom_id res chain seq x y z
N THR A 1 3.36 -14.10 7.24
CA THR A 1 4.58 -14.09 6.39
C THR A 1 5.67 -14.89 7.08
N LEU A 2 6.55 -15.57 6.34
CA LEU A 2 7.66 -16.35 6.90
C LEU A 2 8.98 -15.72 6.48
N SER A 3 9.83 -15.36 7.44
CA SER A 3 11.19 -14.90 7.19
C SER A 3 12.08 -15.28 8.35
N ASN A 4 13.22 -15.89 8.05
CA ASN A 4 14.23 -16.25 9.05
C ASN A 4 15.09 -15.04 9.49
N THR A 5 14.97 -13.90 8.81
CA THR A 5 15.87 -12.74 8.99
C THR A 5 15.17 -11.45 9.44
N TYR A 6 13.84 -11.37 9.34
CA TYR A 6 13.07 -10.15 9.62
C TYR A 6 13.40 -9.54 10.99
N TYR A 7 13.17 -10.27 12.08
CA TYR A 7 13.41 -9.75 13.43
C TYR A 7 14.89 -9.46 13.72
N ARG A 8 15.80 -10.29 13.20
CA ARG A 8 17.25 -10.08 13.37
C ARG A 8 17.75 -8.81 12.68
N THR A 9 17.03 -8.33 11.67
CA THR A 9 17.42 -7.13 10.92
C THR A 9 17.40 -5.87 11.79
N PHE A 10 16.48 -5.79 12.76
CA PHE A 10 16.40 -4.64 13.68
C PHE A 10 17.57 -4.53 14.67
N ASN A 11 18.39 -5.58 14.82
CA ASN A 11 19.60 -5.54 15.66
C ASN A 11 20.82 -4.93 14.94
N LYS A 12 20.71 -4.61 13.64
CA LYS A 12 21.81 -4.03 12.88
C LYS A 12 21.94 -2.54 13.22
N PRO A 13 23.16 -2.00 13.38
CA PRO A 13 23.35 -0.59 13.81
C PRO A 13 22.85 0.45 12.79
N HIS A 14 22.65 0.05 11.53
CA HIS A 14 22.15 0.91 10.46
C HIS A 14 20.65 0.71 10.17
N VAL A 15 19.93 0.01 11.04
CA VAL A 15 18.48 -0.21 10.90
C VAL A 15 17.78 0.48 12.06
N GLN A 16 16.76 1.28 11.73
CA GLN A 16 15.92 1.94 12.71
C GLN A 16 14.46 1.56 12.43
N LEU A 17 13.73 1.22 13.48
CA LEU A 17 12.28 1.05 13.44
C LEU A 17 11.62 2.36 13.89
N GLU A 18 10.77 2.93 13.04
CA GLU A 18 10.05 4.17 13.31
C GLU A 18 8.56 3.86 13.54
N THR A 19 8.00 4.33 14.65
CA THR A 19 6.64 4.00 15.09
C THR A 19 5.77 5.20 15.48
N ALA A 20 6.30 6.44 15.53
CA ALA A 20 5.53 7.64 15.86
C ALA A 20 4.55 8.03 14.73
N GLY A 21 4.79 7.52 13.52
CA GLY A 21 4.00 7.80 12.33
C GLY A 21 4.48 9.05 11.60
N ILE A 22 4.12 9.14 10.31
CA ILE A 22 4.55 10.23 9.42
C ILE A 22 3.64 11.44 9.61
N GLU A 23 4.22 12.62 9.79
CA GLU A 23 3.52 13.91 9.76
C GLU A 23 3.50 14.47 8.33
N ARG A 24 4.66 14.54 7.67
CA ARG A 24 4.80 15.01 6.29
C ARG A 24 6.08 14.50 5.63
N ILE A 25 6.13 14.61 4.31
CA ILE A 25 7.32 14.37 3.49
C ILE A 25 7.91 15.73 3.08
N GLU A 26 9.22 15.85 3.17
CA GLU A 26 9.99 17.01 2.71
C GLU A 26 10.91 16.59 1.54
N ALA A 27 11.47 17.56 0.83
CA ALA A 27 12.27 17.29 -0.38
C ALA A 27 13.48 16.37 -0.13
N ASP A 28 14.02 16.36 1.09
CA ASP A 28 15.21 15.61 1.51
C ASP A 28 14.91 14.56 2.58
N GLY A 29 13.64 14.34 2.96
CA GLY A 29 13.37 13.48 4.11
C GLY A 29 11.93 13.28 4.54
N ILE A 30 11.77 12.61 5.67
CA ILE A 30 10.49 12.32 6.33
C ILE A 30 10.49 12.96 7.71
N VAL A 31 9.40 13.66 8.05
CA VAL A 31 9.18 14.19 9.40
C VAL A 31 8.13 13.34 10.10
N SER A 32 8.54 12.75 11.23
CA SER A 32 7.68 11.99 12.12
C SER A 32 6.86 12.92 13.02
N LYS A 33 5.72 12.43 13.55
CA LYS A 33 4.83 13.18 14.44
C LYS A 33 5.44 13.57 15.79
N ASP A 34 6.56 12.95 16.16
CA ASP A 34 7.37 13.33 17.33
C ASP A 34 8.33 14.50 17.05
N GLY A 35 8.34 15.03 15.84
CA GLY A 35 9.22 16.10 15.38
C GLY A 35 10.57 15.62 14.84
N THR A 36 10.87 14.31 14.90
CA THR A 36 12.12 13.76 14.39
C THR A 36 12.14 13.81 12.85
N LYS A 37 13.19 14.41 12.27
CA LYS A 37 13.45 14.38 10.83
C LYS A 37 14.46 13.29 10.48
N ARG A 38 14.16 12.50 9.45
CA ARG A 38 15.08 11.53 8.84
C ARG A 38 15.36 11.92 7.39
N THR A 39 16.60 12.30 7.12
CA THR A 39 17.08 12.54 5.75
C THR A 39 17.19 11.22 5.01
N ILE A 40 16.63 11.15 3.80
CA ILE A 40 16.69 9.98 2.93
C ILE A 40 16.88 10.41 1.48
N ASP A 41 17.63 9.61 0.73
CA ASP A 41 17.79 9.80 -0.72
C ASP A 41 16.77 8.98 -1.53
N THR A 42 16.09 8.03 -0.89
CA THR A 42 15.16 7.10 -1.55
C THR A 42 14.03 6.69 -0.62
N LEU A 43 12.79 6.78 -1.12
CA LEU A 43 11.58 6.31 -0.45
C LEU A 43 10.99 5.12 -1.20
N VAL A 44 10.88 3.97 -0.53
CA VAL A 44 10.27 2.76 -1.09
C VAL A 44 8.87 2.59 -0.51
N LEU A 45 7.85 2.64 -1.37
CA LEU A 45 6.44 2.50 -0.98
C LEU A 45 6.00 1.02 -0.98
N CYS A 46 6.08 0.38 0.17
CA CYS A 46 5.62 -1.00 0.38
C CYS A 46 4.15 -1.05 0.87
N THR A 47 3.26 -0.25 0.27
CA THR A 47 1.86 -0.04 0.74
C THR A 47 0.86 -1.08 0.22
N GLY A 48 1.30 -2.08 -0.54
CA GLY A 48 0.43 -3.11 -1.10
C GLY A 48 -0.30 -2.67 -2.38
N PHE A 49 -1.50 -3.23 -2.60
CA PHE A 49 -2.32 -3.00 -3.80
C PHE A 49 -3.77 -2.69 -3.41
N ASP A 50 -4.43 -1.84 -4.19
CA ASP A 50 -5.87 -1.65 -4.12
C ASP A 50 -6.57 -2.74 -4.95
N LEU A 51 -7.35 -3.57 -4.27
CA LEU A 51 -8.11 -4.67 -4.87
C LEU A 51 -9.60 -4.38 -5.02
N TRP A 52 -10.11 -3.31 -4.38
CA TRP A 52 -11.54 -3.13 -4.15
C TRP A 52 -12.10 -1.90 -4.85
N GLU A 53 -11.37 -0.79 -4.84
CA GLU A 53 -11.92 0.50 -5.30
C GLU A 53 -11.61 0.74 -6.78
N ALA A 54 -10.39 0.48 -7.24
CA ALA A 54 -9.94 0.96 -8.56
C ALA A 54 -9.73 -0.10 -9.65
N ASN A 55 -9.58 -1.39 -9.31
CA ASN A 55 -8.81 -2.27 -10.21
C ASN A 55 -9.51 -3.54 -10.70
N ILE A 56 -10.77 -3.78 -10.35
CA ILE A 56 -11.47 -5.01 -10.76
C ILE A 56 -12.88 -4.71 -11.31
N PRO A 57 -13.08 -4.87 -12.64
CA PRO A 57 -12.08 -5.14 -13.67
C PRO A 57 -11.23 -3.89 -13.98
N ALA A 58 -9.94 -4.10 -14.26
CA ALA A 58 -8.98 -3.02 -14.60
C ALA A 58 -9.31 -2.30 -15.93
N ILE A 59 -10.20 -2.88 -16.73
CA ILE A 59 -10.76 -2.31 -17.94
C ILE A 59 -12.28 -2.40 -17.88
N GLU A 60 -12.97 -1.52 -18.59
CA GLU A 60 -14.42 -1.62 -18.69
C GLU A 60 -14.83 -2.92 -19.41
N ILE A 61 -15.73 -3.68 -18.77
CA ILE A 61 -16.29 -4.91 -19.34
C ILE A 61 -17.80 -4.76 -19.40
N ILE A 62 -18.34 -4.74 -20.62
CA ILE A 62 -19.78 -4.74 -20.90
C ILE A 62 -20.18 -6.12 -21.38
N GLY A 63 -21.03 -6.80 -20.60
CA GLY A 63 -21.55 -8.12 -20.90
C GLY A 63 -22.89 -8.08 -21.64
N ARG A 64 -23.59 -9.22 -21.60
CA ARG A 64 -24.97 -9.33 -22.13
C ARG A 64 -25.90 -8.30 -21.49
N ASP A 65 -26.90 -7.86 -22.25
CA ASP A 65 -27.88 -6.87 -21.83
C ASP A 65 -27.26 -5.53 -21.38
N ALA A 66 -26.13 -5.16 -21.99
CA ALA A 66 -25.34 -3.95 -21.68
C ALA A 66 -24.92 -3.83 -20.20
N ARG A 67 -24.77 -4.96 -19.49
CA ARG A 67 -24.40 -4.96 -18.08
C ARG A 67 -22.91 -4.64 -17.90
N ASN A 68 -22.62 -3.55 -17.17
CA ASN A 68 -21.26 -3.24 -16.73
C ASN A 68 -20.86 -4.15 -15.55
N LEU A 69 -19.82 -4.97 -15.74
CA LEU A 69 -19.37 -5.95 -14.76
C LEU A 69 -18.81 -5.31 -13.49
N GLY A 70 -18.03 -4.23 -13.61
CA GLY A 70 -17.44 -3.55 -12.45
C GLY A 70 -18.48 -2.90 -11.56
N LYS A 71 -19.53 -2.32 -12.14
CA LYS A 71 -20.69 -1.87 -11.36
C LYS A 71 -21.38 -3.05 -10.68
N TRP A 72 -21.65 -4.11 -11.43
CA TRP A 72 -22.38 -5.26 -10.91
C TRP A 72 -21.65 -5.94 -9.74
N TRP A 73 -20.34 -6.15 -9.82
CA TRP A 73 -19.54 -6.71 -8.72
C TRP A 73 -19.49 -5.82 -7.47
N ARG A 74 -19.46 -4.49 -7.62
CA ARG A 74 -19.55 -3.58 -6.46
C ARG A 74 -20.88 -3.69 -5.73
N ASP A 75 -21.97 -3.84 -6.49
CA ASP A 75 -23.32 -3.92 -5.93
C ASP A 75 -23.65 -5.33 -5.38
N ASN A 76 -22.98 -6.40 -5.86
CA ASN A 76 -23.38 -7.80 -5.61
C ASN A 76 -22.27 -8.70 -5.05
N GLY A 77 -21.04 -8.19 -4.91
CA GLY A 77 -19.86 -8.97 -4.54
C GLY A 77 -19.18 -9.67 -5.72
N PHE A 78 -17.87 -9.92 -5.59
CA PHE A 78 -17.11 -10.67 -6.59
C PHE A 78 -17.52 -12.14 -6.60
N GLN A 79 -17.84 -12.66 -7.79
CA GLN A 79 -18.21 -14.06 -7.98
C GLN A 79 -17.81 -14.57 -9.37
N ALA A 80 -17.52 -15.86 -9.44
CA ALA A 80 -17.25 -16.63 -10.64
C ALA A 80 -17.85 -18.04 -10.47
N TYR A 81 -18.11 -18.73 -11.59
CA TYR A 81 -18.49 -20.13 -11.64
C TYR A 81 -17.43 -20.91 -12.43
#